data_AF-A0A4Z1KN04-F1
#
_entry.id   AF-A0A4Z1KN04-F1
#
_cell.length_a   1.000
_cell.length_b   1.000
_cell.length_c   1.000
_cell.angle_alpha   90.00
_cell.angle_beta   90.00
_cell.angle_gamma   90.00
#
_symmetry.space_group_name_H-M   'P 1'
#
loop_
_entity.id
_entity.type
_entity.pdbx_description
1 polymer ?
#
loop_
_entity_poly.entity_id
_entity_poly.type
_entity_poly.pdbx_seq_one_letter_code
_entity_poly.pdbx_strand_id
1 'polypeptide(L)'
;MPFQTFFYLPLISLFITTISSLPFFPLNLHLRRAHPIEIQTRDLSSVASELGTLGSDLQNSSTLKTFLGDRGNVITQNDVLDSNGSCATMTVLFARGTGEVGNVGILTGPPFFTALAAYMNQTGSMFIQGVDYSASVSGFLAGGDPAGAKTMANLINNTLTSCPNTHLTVSGYSQGAQLVHLAMSSLPTTTTSRVKSVVMFGDPKNGTAVAGIDSSKVMTICDPKDDICKGGDVIRLAHLEYSANAGTAAMFALSGLADVGITSARKVSGVNGIS
;
A
#
# COMPACT_ATOMS: atom_id res chain seq x y z
N MET A 1 42.42 1.81 -45.03
CA MET A 1 42.50 3.18 -45.59
C MET A 1 41.57 4.07 -44.75
N PRO A 2 42.03 5.25 -44.33
CA PRO A 2 42.51 5.34 -42.95
C PRO A 2 41.89 6.49 -42.11
N PHE A 3 42.08 6.30 -40.80
CA PHE A 3 42.29 7.31 -39.75
C PHE A 3 42.69 8.71 -40.24
N GLN A 4 42.16 9.74 -39.57
CA GLN A 4 42.96 10.91 -39.20
C GLN A 4 42.37 11.66 -38.00
N THR A 5 43.04 11.48 -36.86
CA THR A 5 43.14 12.43 -35.75
C THR A 5 43.94 13.65 -36.19
N PHE A 6 43.51 14.87 -35.83
CA PHE A 6 44.41 16.00 -35.66
C PHE A 6 43.96 16.90 -34.49
N PHE A 7 44.82 16.93 -33.47
CA PHE A 7 44.95 18.00 -32.48
C PHE A 7 45.24 19.34 -33.19
N TYR A 8 44.76 20.47 -32.67
CA TYR A 8 45.51 21.74 -32.56
C TYR A 8 44.68 22.79 -31.77
N LEU A 9 45.07 23.06 -30.52
CA LEU A 9 45.02 24.41 -29.92
C LEU A 9 46.31 25.13 -30.38
N PRO A 10 46.41 26.48 -30.49
CA PRO A 10 46.37 27.35 -29.29
C PRO A 10 46.09 28.89 -29.49
N LEU A 11 46.11 29.63 -28.36
CA LEU A 11 46.45 31.08 -28.15
C LEU A 11 45.51 32.19 -28.66
N ILE A 12 44.84 32.95 -27.78
CA ILE A 12 45.27 34.19 -27.05
C ILE A 12 45.54 35.42 -27.94
N SER A 13 44.64 36.41 -27.91
CA SER A 13 44.90 37.85 -27.63
C SER A 13 43.63 38.67 -27.95
N LEU A 14 43.04 39.36 -26.96
CA LEU A 14 43.37 40.70 -26.47
C LEU A 14 42.82 41.83 -27.39
N PHE A 15 41.74 42.47 -26.95
CA PHE A 15 41.45 43.87 -27.27
C PHE A 15 41.04 44.58 -25.98
N ILE A 16 41.86 45.55 -25.58
CA ILE A 16 41.68 46.50 -24.48
C ILE A 16 41.38 47.87 -25.09
N THR A 17 40.78 48.74 -24.27
CA THR A 17 40.69 50.22 -24.29
C THR A 17 39.39 50.76 -24.86
N THR A 18 38.66 51.70 -24.23
CA THR A 18 38.81 52.59 -23.04
C THR A 18 37.41 53.23 -22.78
N ILE A 19 37.02 53.77 -21.62
CA ILE A 19 37.31 55.14 -21.12
C ILE A 19 36.54 55.33 -19.77
N SER A 20 37.21 56.01 -18.83
CA SER A 20 36.82 56.77 -17.60
C SER A 20 35.34 56.91 -17.18
N SER A 21 34.92 57.08 -15.92
CA SER A 21 35.47 57.89 -14.80
C SER A 21 34.64 57.59 -13.53
N LEU A 22 35.24 57.65 -12.34
CA LEU A 22 34.56 57.57 -11.03
C LEU A 22 33.82 58.89 -10.68
N PRO A 23 32.87 58.88 -9.72
CA PRO A 23 33.26 59.21 -8.34
C PRO A 23 32.66 58.29 -7.25
N PHE A 24 33.41 58.20 -6.16
CA PHE A 24 33.07 57.60 -4.87
C PHE A 24 31.92 58.34 -4.17
N PHE A 25 30.99 57.60 -3.55
CA PHE A 25 30.33 57.98 -2.29
C PHE A 25 30.04 56.71 -1.44
N PRO A 26 30.14 56.76 -0.10
CA PRO A 26 30.21 55.58 0.76
C PRO A 26 28.84 55.12 1.32
N LEU A 27 28.83 53.83 1.71
CA LEU A 27 28.05 53.12 2.73
C LEU A 27 26.62 53.60 3.09
N ASN A 28 25.65 52.68 2.96
CA ASN A 28 25.04 52.09 4.15
C ASN A 28 24.56 50.65 3.93
N LEU A 29 24.95 49.82 4.88
CA LEU A 29 24.79 48.37 4.97
C LEU A 29 23.35 48.04 5.39
N HIS A 30 22.66 47.15 4.67
CA HIS A 30 21.58 46.33 5.23
C HIS A 30 21.81 44.88 4.79
N LEU A 31 22.52 44.13 5.62
CA LEU A 31 22.59 42.67 5.56
C LEU A 31 21.15 42.12 5.65
N ARG A 32 20.65 41.50 4.58
CA ARG A 32 19.69 40.40 4.73
C ARG A 32 20.45 39.10 4.56
N ARG A 33 20.58 38.40 5.68
CA ARG A 33 21.26 37.12 5.83
C ARG A 33 20.50 36.05 5.04
N ALA A 34 21.10 35.55 3.96
CA ALA A 34 20.67 34.28 3.38
C ALA A 34 20.83 33.20 4.45
N HIS A 35 19.75 32.48 4.74
CA HIS A 35 19.79 31.33 5.65
C HIS A 35 20.25 30.10 4.84
N PRO A 36 21.26 29.35 5.31
CA PRO A 36 21.59 28.07 4.71
C PRO A 36 20.44 27.10 4.98
N ILE A 37 19.95 26.41 3.94
CA ILE A 37 19.10 25.23 4.11
C ILE A 37 20.04 24.09 4.49
N GLU A 38 20.08 23.78 5.78
CA GLU A 38 20.78 22.61 6.30
C GLU A 38 19.90 21.38 6.01
N ILE A 39 20.29 20.58 5.02
CA ILE A 39 19.70 19.25 4.82
C ILE A 39 20.21 18.39 5.97
N GLN A 40 19.41 18.30 7.03
CA GLN A 40 19.70 17.49 8.19
C GLN A 40 19.61 16.01 7.77
N THR A 41 20.76 15.37 7.53
CA THR A 41 20.85 13.92 7.37
C THR A 41 20.44 13.31 8.71
N ARG A 42 19.21 12.80 8.80
CA ARG A 42 18.77 12.07 10.00
C ARG A 42 19.68 10.86 10.18
N ASP A 43 20.36 10.82 11.33
CA ASP A 43 21.21 9.73 11.72
C ASP A 43 20.36 8.45 11.80
N LEU A 44 20.75 7.40 11.07
CA LEU A 44 20.07 6.11 11.14
C LEU A 44 20.05 5.56 12.58
N SER A 45 21.01 5.95 13.41
CA SER A 45 21.04 5.58 14.83
C SER A 45 19.90 6.23 15.62
N SER A 46 19.44 7.44 15.25
CA SER A 46 18.31 8.10 15.91
C SER A 46 16.98 7.47 15.49
N VAL A 47 16.86 7.03 14.23
CA VAL A 47 15.68 6.31 13.74
C VAL A 47 15.64 4.88 14.31
N ALA A 48 16.79 4.22 14.43
CA ALA A 48 16.92 2.92 15.09
C ALA A 48 16.71 3.02 16.61
N SER A 49 17.10 4.13 17.23
CA SER A 49 16.81 4.44 18.63
C SER A 49 15.33 4.72 18.82
N GLU A 50 14.67 5.46 17.93
CA GLU A 50 13.22 5.69 17.96
C GLU A 50 12.45 4.38 17.77
N LEU A 51 12.89 3.50 16.87
CA LEU A 51 12.36 2.13 16.66
C LEU A 51 12.65 1.19 17.84
N GLY A 52 13.83 1.33 18.46
CA GLY A 52 14.22 0.59 19.66
C GLY A 52 13.40 1.01 20.87
N THR A 53 13.16 2.32 21.03
CA THR A 53 12.26 2.86 22.06
C THR A 53 10.81 2.45 21.80
N LEU A 54 10.35 2.46 20.54
CA LEU A 54 9.05 1.90 20.14
C LEU A 54 8.93 0.42 20.49
N GLY A 55 10.00 -0.37 20.30
CA GLY A 55 10.05 -1.79 20.65
C GLY A 55 10.02 -2.05 22.17
N SER A 56 10.69 -1.21 22.97
CA SER A 56 10.66 -1.29 24.43
C SER A 56 9.37 -0.73 25.04
N ASP A 57 8.78 0.29 24.43
CA ASP A 57 7.50 0.88 24.86
C ASP A 57 6.30 0.00 24.47
N LEU A 58 6.46 -0.86 23.46
CA LEU A 58 5.49 -1.91 23.10
C LEU A 58 5.32 -2.99 24.18
N GLN A 59 6.29 -3.14 25.10
CA GLN A 59 6.20 -4.13 26.18
C GLN A 59 5.29 -3.66 27.32
N ASN A 60 4.95 -2.37 27.38
CA ASN A 60 3.98 -1.84 28.33
C ASN A 60 2.64 -1.59 27.65
N SER A 61 1.69 -2.49 27.93
CA SER A 61 0.29 -2.46 27.47
C SER A 61 -0.41 -1.10 27.66
N SER A 62 0.05 -0.28 28.61
CA SER A 62 -0.48 1.05 28.92
C SER A 62 -0.04 2.13 27.94
N THR A 63 1.23 2.16 27.51
CA THR A 63 1.77 3.20 26.63
C THR A 63 1.29 3.02 25.19
N LEU A 64 1.20 1.75 24.74
CA LEU A 64 0.56 1.39 23.47
C LEU A 64 -0.94 1.75 23.48
N LYS A 65 -1.64 1.59 24.62
CA LYS A 65 -3.04 2.04 24.79
C LYS A 65 -3.20 3.55 24.69
N THR A 66 -2.29 4.32 25.27
CA THR A 66 -2.35 5.79 25.24
C THR A 66 -1.95 6.35 23.87
N PHE A 67 -1.01 5.73 23.17
CA PHE A 67 -0.62 6.13 21.80
C PHE A 67 -1.65 5.71 20.74
N LEU A 68 -2.25 4.52 20.89
CA LEU A 68 -3.28 4.04 19.98
C LEU A 68 -4.67 4.62 20.31
N GLY A 69 -4.98 5.02 21.55
CA GLY A 69 -6.39 5.28 21.91
C GLY A 69 -7.21 3.98 21.84
N ASP A 70 -8.53 4.08 22.05
CA ASP A 70 -9.45 2.94 22.19
C ASP A 70 -9.60 2.10 20.89
N ARG A 71 -8.54 1.38 20.51
CA ARG A 71 -8.26 0.79 19.19
C ARG A 71 -8.15 -0.74 19.21
N GLY A 72 -9.10 -1.44 19.83
CA GLY A 72 -9.35 -2.84 19.46
C GLY A 72 -9.58 -2.98 17.93
N ASN A 73 -10.15 -1.93 17.33
CA ASN A 73 -10.53 -1.86 15.93
C ASN A 73 -9.39 -1.73 14.91
N VAL A 74 -8.11 -1.51 15.26
CA VAL A 74 -7.10 -1.26 14.19
C VAL A 74 -6.48 -2.54 13.62
N ILE A 75 -6.21 -3.52 14.48
CA ILE A 75 -5.66 -4.83 14.07
C ILE A 75 -6.72 -5.93 13.99
N THR A 76 -7.90 -5.65 14.54
CA THR A 76 -9.07 -6.52 14.49
C THR A 76 -10.24 -5.73 13.92
N GLN A 77 -10.79 -6.18 12.80
CA GLN A 77 -11.90 -5.55 12.08
C GLN A 77 -13.02 -6.58 11.91
N ASN A 78 -14.22 -6.29 12.39
CA ASN A 78 -15.36 -7.22 12.43
C ASN A 78 -16.65 -6.61 11.90
N ASP A 79 -16.57 -5.58 11.05
CA ASP A 79 -17.74 -4.78 10.67
C ASP A 79 -18.85 -5.62 10.04
N VAL A 80 -18.51 -6.66 9.27
CA VAL A 80 -19.51 -7.54 8.64
C VAL A 80 -20.24 -8.38 9.70
N LEU A 81 -19.48 -8.98 10.63
CA LEU A 81 -20.04 -9.82 11.69
C LEU A 81 -20.85 -9.00 12.72
N ASP A 82 -20.42 -7.76 12.98
CA ASP A 82 -21.03 -6.86 13.96
C ASP A 82 -22.10 -5.92 13.33
N SER A 83 -22.31 -6.02 12.02
CA SER A 83 -23.19 -5.12 11.25
C SER A 83 -24.67 -5.14 11.67
N ASN A 84 -25.10 -6.19 12.37
CA ASN A 84 -26.50 -6.46 12.69
C ASN A 84 -27.45 -6.34 11.48
N GLY A 85 -26.99 -6.76 10.30
CA GLY A 85 -27.75 -6.71 9.05
C GLY A 85 -27.67 -5.39 8.28
N SER A 86 -26.90 -4.41 8.77
CA SER A 86 -26.58 -3.20 8.01
C SER A 86 -25.67 -3.52 6.83
N CYS A 87 -25.69 -2.67 5.80
CA CYS A 87 -24.82 -2.83 4.63
C CYS A 87 -24.02 -1.56 4.37
N ALA A 88 -22.74 -1.76 4.03
CA ALA A 88 -21.87 -0.70 3.55
C ALA A 88 -21.89 -0.61 2.02
N THR A 89 -21.60 0.58 1.49
CA THR A 89 -21.40 0.79 0.06
C THR A 89 -20.27 -0.09 -0.48
N MET A 90 -19.19 -0.21 0.30
CA MET A 90 -18.06 -1.09 0.02
C MET A 90 -17.82 -2.01 1.21
N THR A 91 -17.54 -3.28 0.94
CA THR A 91 -17.07 -4.23 1.97
C THR A 91 -15.75 -4.81 1.53
N VAL A 92 -14.76 -4.80 2.43
CA VAL A 92 -13.45 -5.41 2.24
C VAL A 92 -13.33 -6.62 3.16
N LEU A 93 -13.15 -7.80 2.58
CA LEU A 93 -12.74 -8.99 3.32
C LEU A 93 -11.23 -9.15 3.17
N PHE A 94 -10.49 -9.14 4.27
CA PHE A 94 -9.02 -9.14 4.24
C PHE A 94 -8.43 -10.29 5.04
N ALA A 95 -7.50 -11.03 4.43
CA ALA A 95 -6.68 -12.03 5.12
C ALA A 95 -5.24 -11.51 5.30
N ARG A 96 -4.77 -11.45 6.55
CA ARG A 96 -3.43 -10.96 6.90
C ARG A 96 -2.28 -11.88 6.47
N GLY A 97 -1.04 -11.45 6.69
CA GLY A 97 0.16 -12.25 6.42
C GLY A 97 0.53 -13.20 7.56
N THR A 98 1.42 -14.15 7.27
CA THR A 98 1.98 -15.09 8.26
C THR A 98 2.57 -14.35 9.46
N GLY A 99 2.22 -14.78 10.66
CA GLY A 99 2.73 -14.24 11.92
C GLY A 99 2.16 -12.87 12.33
N GLU A 100 1.30 -12.25 11.51
CA GLU A 100 0.68 -10.99 11.89
C GLU A 100 -0.35 -11.17 13.01
N VAL A 101 -0.53 -10.12 13.82
CA VAL A 101 -1.48 -10.09 14.95
C VAL A 101 -2.89 -9.66 14.50
N GLY A 102 -3.88 -9.90 15.36
CA GLY A 102 -5.29 -9.58 15.08
C GLY A 102 -5.83 -10.38 13.90
N ASN A 103 -6.82 -9.84 13.18
CA ASN A 103 -7.39 -10.47 11.99
C ASN A 103 -7.07 -9.73 10.67
N VAL A 104 -6.51 -8.51 10.75
CA VAL A 104 -6.07 -7.72 9.57
C VAL A 104 -4.58 -7.36 9.56
N GLY A 105 -3.83 -7.69 10.61
CA GLY A 105 -2.40 -7.40 10.68
C GLY A 105 -2.10 -5.91 10.83
N ILE A 106 -0.84 -5.54 10.59
CA ILE A 106 -0.34 -4.17 10.75
C ILE A 106 0.35 -3.63 9.48
N LEU A 107 0.90 -4.50 8.64
CA LEU A 107 1.77 -4.08 7.55
C LEU A 107 0.98 -3.57 6.34
N THR A 108 0.07 -4.40 5.82
CA THR A 108 -0.58 -4.15 4.53
C THR A 108 -2.03 -3.75 4.67
N GLY A 109 -2.78 -4.40 5.57
CA GLY A 109 -4.21 -4.17 5.76
C GLY A 109 -4.53 -2.72 6.13
N PRO A 110 -4.09 -2.22 7.30
CA PRO A 110 -4.44 -0.86 7.74
C PRO A 110 -4.04 0.27 6.77
N PRO A 111 -2.85 0.26 6.13
CA PRO A 111 -2.53 1.25 5.09
C PRO A 111 -3.46 1.17 3.88
N PHE A 112 -3.81 -0.03 3.42
CA PHE A 112 -4.75 -0.24 2.31
C PHE A 112 -6.14 0.30 2.65
N PHE A 113 -6.66 0.01 3.84
CA PHE A 113 -7.97 0.51 4.28
C PHE A 113 -7.99 2.03 4.43
N THR A 114 -6.91 2.60 4.94
CA THR A 114 -6.75 4.07 5.06
C THR A 114 -6.79 4.71 3.68
N ALA A 115 -6.10 4.14 2.69
CA ALA A 115 -6.12 4.62 1.32
C ALA A 115 -7.53 4.51 0.68
N LEU A 116 -8.24 3.40 0.92
CA LEU A 116 -9.62 3.24 0.46
C LEU A 116 -10.54 4.32 1.04
N ALA A 117 -10.52 4.51 2.36
CA ALA A 117 -11.32 5.53 3.04
C ALA A 117 -11.03 6.94 2.50
N ALA A 118 -9.75 7.24 2.26
CA ALA A 118 -9.32 8.52 1.68
C ALA A 118 -9.90 8.75 0.27
N TYR A 119 -9.83 7.75 -0.61
CA TYR A 119 -10.37 7.86 -1.97
C TYR A 119 -11.90 7.84 -2.02
N MET A 120 -12.56 7.13 -1.10
CA MET A 120 -14.00 7.19 -0.94
C MET A 120 -14.48 8.55 -0.44
N ASN A 121 -13.62 9.35 0.19
CA ASN A 121 -13.87 10.75 0.56
C ASN A 121 -15.25 11.00 1.21
N GLN A 122 -15.68 10.09 2.09
CA GLN A 122 -16.96 10.14 2.80
C GLN A 122 -18.22 10.12 1.91
N THR A 123 -18.11 9.78 0.62
CA THR A 123 -19.27 9.67 -0.29
C THR A 123 -19.99 8.32 -0.18
N GLY A 124 -19.57 7.45 0.72
CA GLY A 124 -20.17 6.15 1.00
C GLY A 124 -19.63 5.54 2.30
N SER A 125 -20.29 4.49 2.79
CA SER A 125 -19.83 3.72 3.94
C SER A 125 -18.95 2.56 3.52
N MET A 126 -18.00 2.19 4.38
CA MET A 126 -17.09 1.07 4.16
C MET A 126 -17.10 0.16 5.38
N PHE A 127 -17.19 -1.15 5.13
CA PHE A 127 -16.97 -2.19 6.12
C PHE A 127 -15.66 -2.92 5.86
N ILE A 128 -14.93 -3.20 6.92
CA ILE A 128 -13.71 -4.00 6.90
C ILE A 128 -13.96 -5.23 7.78
N GLN A 129 -13.66 -6.40 7.24
CA GLN A 129 -13.73 -7.65 7.97
C GLN A 129 -12.44 -8.43 7.75
N GLY A 130 -11.71 -8.65 8.83
CA GLY A 130 -10.58 -9.55 8.82
C GLY A 130 -11.04 -11.01 8.84
N VAL A 131 -10.31 -11.87 8.14
CA VAL A 131 -10.45 -13.32 8.28
C VAL A 131 -9.74 -13.73 9.56
N ASP A 132 -10.49 -14.29 10.51
CA ASP A 132 -9.88 -14.85 11.71
C ASP A 132 -9.35 -16.26 11.43
N TYR A 133 -8.04 -16.42 11.60
CA TYR A 133 -7.30 -17.66 11.34
C TYR A 133 -5.91 -17.59 11.98
N SER A 134 -5.19 -18.72 11.99
CA SER A 134 -3.93 -18.83 12.75
C SER A 134 -2.78 -17.97 12.22
N ALA A 135 -2.74 -17.69 10.91
CA ALA A 135 -1.59 -17.11 10.22
C ALA A 135 -0.26 -17.80 10.56
N SER A 136 -0.28 -19.12 10.77
CA SER A 136 0.89 -19.89 11.18
C SER A 136 1.86 -20.13 10.02
N VAL A 137 3.15 -20.32 10.32
CA VAL A 137 4.17 -20.69 9.32
C VAL A 137 3.83 -22.03 8.65
N SER A 138 3.34 -23.00 9.43
CA SER A 138 2.89 -24.28 8.88
C SER A 138 1.73 -24.13 7.91
N GLY A 139 0.78 -23.22 8.20
CA GLY A 139 -0.30 -22.87 7.28
C GLY A 139 0.22 -22.29 5.96
N PHE A 140 1.21 -21.39 6.00
CA PHE A 140 1.84 -20.85 4.80
C PHE A 140 2.50 -21.93 3.94
N LEU A 141 3.31 -22.78 4.57
CA LEU A 141 4.04 -23.85 3.89
C LEU A 141 3.11 -24.92 3.31
N ALA A 142 1.92 -25.10 3.89
CA ALA A 142 0.87 -25.95 3.34
C ALA A 142 0.11 -25.31 2.16
N GLY A 143 0.44 -24.07 1.78
CA GLY A 143 -0.22 -23.34 0.70
C GLY A 143 -1.50 -22.61 1.13
N GLY A 144 -1.64 -22.33 2.42
CA GLY A 144 -2.71 -21.55 3.05
C GLY A 144 -3.39 -22.33 4.17
N ASP A 145 -3.79 -21.66 5.25
CA ASP A 145 -4.59 -22.26 6.33
C ASP A 145 -5.98 -22.69 5.79
N PRO A 146 -6.31 -24.00 5.78
CA PRO A 146 -7.58 -24.48 5.24
C PRO A 146 -8.80 -23.99 6.03
N ALA A 147 -8.68 -23.82 7.35
CA ALA A 147 -9.76 -23.30 8.18
C ALA A 147 -9.96 -21.81 7.88
N GLY A 148 -8.87 -21.05 7.74
CA GLY A 148 -8.91 -19.65 7.32
C GLY A 148 -9.55 -19.45 5.94
N ALA A 149 -9.20 -20.30 4.97
CA ALA A 149 -9.81 -20.27 3.63
C ALA A 149 -11.33 -20.55 3.68
N LYS A 150 -11.74 -21.53 4.50
CA LYS A 150 -13.16 -21.82 4.74
C LYS A 150 -13.88 -20.63 5.40
N THR A 151 -13.26 -20.00 6.39
CA THR A 151 -13.80 -18.78 7.03
C THR A 151 -13.97 -17.67 6.00
N MET A 152 -12.98 -17.43 5.14
CA MET A 152 -13.07 -16.43 4.09
C MET A 152 -14.19 -16.74 3.08
N ALA A 153 -14.32 -18.00 2.65
CA ALA A 153 -15.40 -18.42 1.75
C ALA A 153 -16.79 -18.19 2.36
N ASN A 154 -16.96 -18.49 3.65
CA ASN A 154 -18.19 -18.21 4.38
C ASN A 154 -18.47 -16.71 4.47
N LEU A 155 -17.46 -15.88 4.76
CA LEU A 155 -17.59 -14.43 4.81
C LEU A 155 -18.00 -13.86 3.44
N ILE A 156 -17.43 -14.35 2.34
CA ILE A 156 -17.82 -13.96 0.98
C ILE A 156 -19.30 -14.27 0.75
N ASN A 157 -19.72 -15.50 1.02
CA ASN A 157 -21.10 -15.93 0.79
C ASN A 157 -22.09 -15.16 1.67
N ASN A 158 -21.77 -14.98 2.96
CA ASN A 158 -22.59 -14.23 3.91
C ASN A 158 -22.73 -12.77 3.47
N THR A 159 -21.62 -12.12 3.10
CA THR A 159 -21.63 -10.72 2.66
C THR A 159 -22.48 -10.52 1.42
N LEU A 160 -22.33 -11.39 0.40
CA LEU A 160 -23.09 -11.29 -0.84
C LEU A 160 -24.57 -11.68 -0.68
N THR A 161 -24.90 -12.45 0.35
CA THR A 161 -26.30 -12.81 0.66
C THR A 161 -26.98 -11.67 1.41
N SER A 162 -26.35 -11.16 2.47
CA SER A 162 -26.91 -10.10 3.31
C SER A 162 -26.89 -8.73 2.64
N CYS A 163 -25.85 -8.45 1.85
CA CYS A 163 -25.63 -7.16 1.21
C CYS A 163 -25.39 -7.33 -0.31
N PRO A 164 -26.41 -7.71 -1.09
CA PRO A 164 -26.23 -8.08 -2.49
C PRO A 164 -25.74 -6.94 -3.38
N ASN A 165 -25.92 -5.69 -2.95
CA ASN A 165 -25.53 -4.47 -3.66
C ASN A 165 -24.17 -3.90 -3.20
N THR A 166 -23.54 -4.47 -2.18
CA THR A 166 -22.24 -3.97 -1.72
C THR A 166 -21.17 -4.18 -2.78
N HIS A 167 -20.25 -3.24 -2.91
CA HIS A 167 -19.03 -3.45 -3.67
C HIS A 167 -18.07 -4.32 -2.85
N LEU A 168 -18.19 -5.64 -3.01
CA LEU A 168 -17.35 -6.59 -2.31
C LEU A 168 -15.95 -6.67 -2.95
N THR A 169 -14.94 -6.26 -2.18
CA THR A 169 -13.51 -6.49 -2.43
C THR A 169 -13.00 -7.62 -1.56
N VAL A 170 -12.32 -8.58 -2.16
CA VAL A 170 -11.67 -9.69 -1.45
C VAL A 170 -10.15 -9.48 -1.54
N SER A 171 -9.45 -9.53 -0.42
CA SER A 171 -8.03 -9.17 -0.38
C SER A 171 -7.22 -10.06 0.55
N GLY A 172 -5.94 -10.21 0.23
CA GLY A 172 -5.00 -10.97 1.05
C GLY A 172 -3.56 -10.52 0.88
N TYR A 173 -2.78 -10.62 1.95
CA TYR A 173 -1.34 -10.38 1.95
C TYR A 173 -0.58 -11.66 2.27
N SER A 174 0.44 -12.03 1.48
CA SER A 174 1.29 -13.20 1.73
C SER A 174 0.46 -14.50 1.83
N GLN A 175 0.48 -15.20 2.97
CA GLN A 175 -0.42 -16.33 3.25
C GLN A 175 -1.89 -15.99 3.04
N GLY A 176 -2.32 -14.77 3.38
CA GLY A 176 -3.69 -14.33 3.13
C GLY A 176 -4.07 -14.33 1.65
N ALA A 177 -3.13 -14.11 0.72
CA ALA A 177 -3.39 -14.27 -0.71
C ALA A 177 -3.62 -15.74 -1.08
N GLN A 178 -2.92 -16.68 -0.43
CA GLN A 178 -3.21 -18.11 -0.58
C GLN A 178 -4.63 -18.45 -0.12
N LEU A 179 -5.09 -17.84 0.98
CA LEU A 179 -6.48 -17.98 1.46
C LEU A 179 -7.49 -17.46 0.43
N VAL A 180 -7.21 -16.33 -0.23
CA VAL A 180 -8.05 -15.83 -1.33
C VAL A 180 -8.20 -16.86 -2.44
N HIS A 181 -7.09 -17.43 -2.93
CA HIS A 181 -7.11 -18.47 -3.96
C HIS A 181 -7.94 -19.68 -3.53
N LEU A 182 -7.70 -20.20 -2.32
CA LEU A 182 -8.41 -21.35 -1.78
C LEU A 182 -9.92 -21.07 -1.61
N ALA A 183 -10.26 -19.95 -0.99
CA ALA A 183 -11.65 -19.56 -0.75
C ALA A 183 -12.43 -19.41 -2.07
N MET A 184 -11.87 -18.67 -3.03
CA MET A 184 -12.50 -18.47 -4.34
C MET A 184 -12.65 -19.78 -5.10
N SER A 185 -11.67 -20.70 -5.03
CA SER A 185 -11.76 -22.03 -5.67
C SER A 185 -12.82 -22.95 -5.06
N SER A 186 -13.17 -22.73 -3.78
CA SER A 186 -14.16 -23.54 -3.07
C SER A 186 -15.61 -23.10 -3.29
N LEU A 187 -15.81 -21.90 -3.86
CA LEU A 187 -17.12 -21.30 -4.07
C LEU A 187 -17.62 -21.51 -5.50
N PRO A 188 -18.93 -21.63 -5.73
CA PRO A 188 -19.48 -21.72 -7.08
C PRO A 188 -19.28 -20.41 -7.84
N THR A 189 -19.15 -20.50 -9.17
CA THR A 189 -18.97 -19.32 -10.05
C THR A 189 -20.10 -18.30 -9.93
N THR A 190 -21.32 -18.75 -9.59
CA THR A 190 -22.47 -17.87 -9.31
C THR A 190 -22.23 -16.95 -8.10
N THR A 191 -21.37 -17.34 -7.17
CA THR A 191 -20.94 -16.50 -6.04
C THR A 191 -19.71 -15.67 -6.40
N THR A 192 -18.65 -16.29 -6.93
CA THR A 192 -17.37 -15.60 -7.18
C THR A 192 -17.46 -14.53 -8.27
N SER A 193 -18.31 -14.70 -9.28
CA SER A 193 -18.55 -13.68 -10.31
C SER A 193 -19.17 -12.39 -9.79
N ARG A 194 -19.80 -12.42 -8.60
CA ARG A 194 -20.38 -11.25 -7.92
C ARG A 194 -19.35 -10.44 -7.14
N VAL A 195 -18.18 -11.00 -6.84
CA VAL A 195 -17.04 -10.26 -6.28
C VAL A 195 -16.63 -9.18 -7.29
N LYS A 196 -16.45 -7.95 -6.81
CA LYS A 196 -16.22 -6.79 -7.67
C LYS A 196 -14.75 -6.54 -7.93
N SER A 197 -13.89 -6.82 -6.95
CA SER A 197 -12.44 -6.78 -7.11
C SER A 197 -11.75 -7.74 -6.17
N VAL A 198 -10.57 -8.20 -6.60
CA VAL A 198 -9.63 -8.99 -5.80
C VAL A 198 -8.29 -8.27 -5.80
N VAL A 199 -7.73 -8.03 -4.61
CA VAL A 199 -6.42 -7.37 -4.46
C VAL A 199 -5.50 -8.21 -3.60
N MET A 200 -4.41 -8.69 -4.15
CA MET A 200 -3.44 -9.53 -3.46
C MET A 200 -2.07 -8.85 -3.41
N PHE A 201 -1.42 -8.89 -2.26
CA PHE A 201 -0.09 -8.33 -2.03
C PHE A 201 0.88 -9.46 -1.68
N GLY A 202 2.04 -9.53 -2.32
CA GLY A 202 3.03 -10.56 -2.01
C GLY A 202 2.50 -11.98 -2.23
N ASP A 203 1.73 -12.22 -3.31
CA ASP A 203 1.01 -13.47 -3.54
C ASP A 203 1.97 -14.64 -3.84
N PRO A 204 2.01 -15.70 -3.01
CA PRO A 204 2.83 -16.89 -3.27
C PRO A 204 2.47 -17.64 -4.55
N LYS A 205 1.26 -17.41 -5.08
CA LYS A 205 0.74 -18.00 -6.31
C LYS A 205 0.71 -16.98 -7.46
N ASN A 206 1.55 -15.95 -7.41
CA ASN A 206 1.60 -14.91 -8.42
C ASN A 206 1.60 -15.47 -9.86
N GLY A 207 0.79 -14.88 -10.73
CA GLY A 207 0.56 -15.35 -12.10
C GLY A 207 -0.51 -16.45 -12.23
N THR A 208 -1.01 -17.00 -11.12
CA THR A 208 -2.13 -17.95 -11.13
C THR A 208 -3.46 -17.20 -11.17
N ALA A 209 -4.39 -17.65 -12.02
CA ALA A 209 -5.74 -17.08 -12.08
C ALA A 209 -6.54 -17.37 -10.81
N VAL A 210 -7.28 -16.38 -10.32
CA VAL A 210 -8.24 -16.55 -9.22
C VAL A 210 -9.52 -17.17 -9.76
N ALA A 211 -9.99 -18.24 -9.14
CA ALA A 211 -11.11 -19.03 -9.67
C ALA A 211 -12.43 -18.24 -9.75
N GLY A 212 -13.10 -18.34 -10.91
CA GLY A 212 -14.47 -17.85 -11.11
C GLY A 212 -14.64 -16.32 -11.15
N ILE A 213 -13.55 -15.57 -11.28
CA ILE A 213 -13.56 -14.11 -11.45
C ILE A 213 -12.77 -13.69 -12.68
N ASP A 214 -13.23 -12.63 -13.36
CA ASP A 214 -12.55 -12.07 -14.53
C ASP A 214 -11.20 -11.44 -14.12
N SER A 215 -10.15 -11.72 -14.90
CA SER A 215 -8.80 -11.20 -14.64
C SER A 215 -8.72 -9.67 -14.56
N SER A 216 -9.61 -8.93 -15.25
CA SER A 216 -9.70 -7.46 -15.17
C SER A 216 -10.09 -6.95 -13.79
N LYS A 217 -10.68 -7.81 -12.94
CA LYS A 217 -11.05 -7.52 -11.55
C LYS A 217 -10.01 -8.00 -10.54
N VAL A 218 -8.90 -8.58 -10.99
CA VAL A 218 -7.83 -9.09 -10.13
C VAL A 218 -6.59 -8.23 -10.27
N MET A 219 -6.07 -7.73 -9.15
CA MET A 219 -4.77 -7.08 -9.07
C MET A 219 -3.88 -7.84 -8.10
N THR A 220 -2.76 -8.33 -8.61
CA THR A 220 -1.68 -8.89 -7.80
C THR A 220 -0.50 -7.94 -7.81
N ILE A 221 -0.05 -7.51 -6.63
CA ILE A 221 1.10 -6.64 -6.45
C ILE A 221 2.23 -7.49 -5.89
N CYS A 222 3.27 -7.67 -6.69
CA CYS A 222 4.45 -8.45 -6.34
C CYS A 222 5.71 -7.67 -6.72
N ASP A 223 6.56 -7.38 -5.73
CA ASP A 223 7.87 -6.78 -5.99
C ASP A 223 8.80 -7.83 -6.64
N PRO A 224 9.55 -7.50 -7.71
CA PRO A 224 10.47 -8.44 -8.35
C PRO A 224 11.55 -9.05 -7.43
N LYS A 225 11.87 -8.41 -6.30
CA LYS A 225 12.83 -8.88 -5.29
C LYS A 225 12.18 -9.72 -4.19
N ASP A 226 10.85 -9.80 -4.15
CA ASP A 226 10.12 -10.63 -3.21
C ASP A 226 10.31 -12.12 -3.56
N ASP A 227 10.80 -12.91 -2.59
CA ASP A 227 10.96 -14.36 -2.73
C ASP A 227 9.61 -15.08 -2.72
N ILE A 228 8.69 -14.56 -1.91
CA ILE A 228 7.39 -15.18 -1.66
C ILE A 228 6.59 -15.20 -2.97
N CYS A 229 6.59 -14.10 -3.72
CA CYS A 229 6.00 -14.00 -5.05
C CYS A 229 6.55 -14.98 -6.10
N LYS A 230 7.67 -15.65 -5.81
CA LYS A 230 8.29 -16.66 -6.67
C LYS A 230 8.04 -18.08 -6.17
N GLY A 231 7.14 -18.23 -5.19
CA GLY A 231 6.85 -19.50 -4.53
C GLY A 231 7.87 -19.90 -3.47
N GLY A 232 8.77 -18.99 -3.08
CA GLY A 232 9.71 -19.21 -1.99
C GLY A 232 9.10 -18.93 -0.61
N ASP A 233 9.93 -19.04 0.42
CA ASP A 233 9.57 -18.86 1.83
C ASP A 233 10.51 -17.88 2.57
N VAL A 234 11.43 -17.22 1.85
CA VAL A 234 12.38 -16.29 2.43
C VAL A 234 11.82 -14.87 2.48
N ILE A 235 11.54 -14.38 3.69
CA ILE A 235 11.07 -13.00 3.89
C ILE A 235 12.23 -12.01 3.65
N ARG A 236 12.10 -11.22 2.58
CA ARG A 236 13.01 -10.10 2.27
C ARG A 236 12.31 -8.77 2.52
N LEU A 237 13.07 -7.68 2.59
CA LEU A 237 12.52 -6.33 2.78
C LEU A 237 11.41 -6.00 1.78
N ALA A 238 11.60 -6.39 0.51
CA ALA A 238 10.60 -6.22 -0.55
C ALA A 238 9.23 -6.85 -0.24
N HIS A 239 9.18 -7.89 0.60
CA HIS A 239 7.92 -8.51 1.03
C HIS A 239 7.19 -7.68 2.11
N LEU A 240 7.90 -6.79 2.82
CA LEU A 240 7.40 -6.06 3.99
C LEU A 240 6.93 -4.64 3.68
N GLU A 241 7.13 -4.15 2.45
CA GLU A 241 6.96 -2.75 2.08
C GLU A 241 5.71 -2.46 1.21
N TYR A 242 4.78 -3.41 1.11
CA TYR A 242 3.56 -3.26 0.30
C TYR A 242 2.62 -2.12 0.74
N SER A 243 2.83 -1.54 1.93
CA SER A 243 2.18 -0.30 2.35
C SER A 243 2.40 0.85 1.36
N ALA A 244 3.55 0.88 0.65
CA ALA A 244 3.83 1.84 -0.41
C ALA A 244 2.87 1.72 -1.61
N ASN A 245 2.25 0.56 -1.80
CA ASN A 245 1.32 0.30 -2.89
C ASN A 245 -0.16 0.52 -2.51
N ALA A 246 -0.45 0.84 -1.25
CA ALA A 246 -1.82 0.99 -0.73
C ALA A 246 -2.69 1.94 -1.58
N GLY A 247 -2.12 3.05 -2.04
CA GLY A 247 -2.85 4.01 -2.88
C GLY A 247 -3.25 3.42 -4.25
N THR A 248 -2.34 2.71 -4.91
CA THR A 248 -2.62 2.07 -6.21
C THR A 248 -3.64 0.94 -6.05
N ALA A 249 -3.47 0.11 -5.02
CA ALA A 249 -4.40 -0.96 -4.67
C ALA A 249 -5.81 -0.41 -4.40
N ALA A 250 -5.92 0.69 -3.64
CA ALA A 250 -7.20 1.31 -3.32
C ALA A 250 -7.91 1.84 -4.57
N MET A 251 -7.19 2.54 -5.46
CA MET A 251 -7.77 3.01 -6.72
C MET A 251 -8.28 1.85 -7.59
N PHE A 252 -7.54 0.73 -7.65
CA PHE A 252 -7.98 -0.44 -8.39
C PHE A 252 -9.23 -1.07 -7.78
N ALA A 253 -9.23 -1.29 -6.45
CA ALA A 253 -10.38 -1.84 -5.75
C ALA A 253 -11.63 -0.97 -5.95
N LEU A 254 -11.47 0.36 -6.00
CA LEU A 254 -12.57 1.31 -6.23
C LEU A 254 -12.96 1.46 -7.71
N SER A 255 -12.26 0.86 -8.66
CA SER A 255 -12.50 1.12 -10.09
C SER A 255 -13.91 0.74 -10.55
N GLY A 256 -14.51 -0.30 -9.95
CA GLY A 256 -15.91 -0.68 -10.20
C GLY A 256 -16.94 0.03 -9.31
N LEU A 257 -16.53 1.00 -8.47
CA LEU A 257 -17.44 1.86 -7.70
C LEU A 257 -17.93 3.08 -8.50
N ALA A 258 -17.34 3.35 -9.67
CA ALA A 258 -17.85 4.38 -10.58
C ALA A 258 -19.28 4.08 -11.06
N ASP A 259 -19.65 2.79 -11.21
CA ASP A 259 -20.99 2.35 -11.60
C ASP A 259 -22.04 2.56 -10.50
N VAL A 260 -21.62 2.75 -9.25
CA VAL A 260 -22.49 3.03 -8.09
C VAL A 260 -22.42 4.50 -7.64
N GLY A 261 -21.93 5.39 -8.50
CA GLY A 261 -21.99 6.85 -8.29
C GLY A 261 -20.91 7.43 -7.37
N ILE A 262 -19.90 6.65 -6.98
CA ILE A 262 -18.74 7.15 -6.23
C ILE A 262 -17.64 7.53 -7.23
N THR A 263 -17.50 8.83 -7.47
CA THR A 263 -16.35 9.38 -8.21
C THR A 263 -15.11 9.37 -7.31
N SER A 264 -14.25 8.37 -7.47
CA SER A 264 -12.87 8.43 -6.95
C SER A 264 -12.17 9.63 -7.59
N ALA A 265 -11.60 10.52 -6.77
CA ALA A 265 -10.87 11.69 -7.26
C ALA A 265 -9.67 11.20 -8.09
N ARG A 266 -9.74 11.40 -9.41
CA ARG A 266 -8.65 11.08 -10.34
C ARG A 266 -7.40 11.84 -9.90
N LYS A 267 -6.30 11.11 -9.68
CA LYS A 267 -4.96 11.68 -9.47
C LYS A 267 -4.69 12.72 -10.57
N VAL A 268 -4.56 13.99 -10.19
CA VAL A 268 -4.06 15.03 -11.09
C VAL A 268 -2.59 14.75 -11.32
N SER A 269 -2.25 14.24 -12.51
CA SER A 269 -0.88 14.22 -12.98
C SER A 269 -0.47 15.64 -13.35
N GLY A 270 0.32 16.31 -12.51
CA GLY A 270 1.16 17.45 -12.88
C GLY A 270 2.63 16.99 -12.83
N VAL A 271 3.54 17.39 -13.71
CA VAL A 271 3.58 18.55 -14.61
C VAL A 271 4.41 18.16 -15.84
N ASN A 272 3.85 18.32 -17.05
CA ASN A 272 4.64 18.57 -18.25
C ASN A 272 4.82 20.08 -18.38
N GLY A 273 6.05 20.52 -18.57
CA GLY A 273 6.34 21.86 -19.06
C GLY A 273 7.65 22.40 -18.51
N ILE A 274 8.69 22.42 -19.34
CA ILE A 274 9.48 23.62 -19.66
C ILE A 274 9.76 23.54 -21.18
N SER A 275 9.57 24.69 -21.83
CA SER A 275 9.70 25.00 -23.26
C SER A 275 11.01 24.60 -23.91
#